data_AF-A0A0Q5ERL8-F1
#
_entry.id   AF-A0A0Q5ERL8-F1
#
_cell.length_a   1.000
_cell.length_b   1.000
_cell.length_c   1.000
_cell.angle_alpha   90.00
_cell.angle_beta   90.00
_cell.angle_gamma   90.00
#
_symmetry.space_group_name_H-M   'P 1'
#
loop_
_entity.id
_entity.type
_entity.pdbx_description
1 polymer ?
#
loop_
_entity_poly.entity_id
_entity_poly.type
_entity_poly.pdbx_seq_one_letter_code
_entity_poly.pdbx_strand_id
1 'polypeptide(L)'
;MINEIEAGRLELEALASKLYVHIPSGATLVGDMVTLYWVGAGELGSFRDRFPVSARNVNADLKFEINNSVLQVNARRLVKVYYTLTRLINGRSVVLRSPELMFFIGNAQEQDAFAESGWHGCHPSVTGTEWLAGHHLDRRFGNAGSAFCLHAGGR
;
A
#
# COMPACT_ATOMS: atom_id res chain seq x y z
N MET A 1 -1.91 1.51 -7.87
CA MET A 1 -3.07 1.08 -7.07
C MET A 1 -3.13 -0.44 -7.09
N ILE A 2 -3.59 -1.05 -6.00
CA ILE A 2 -3.86 -2.49 -5.89
C ILE A 2 -5.33 -2.56 -5.47
N ASN A 3 -6.15 -3.28 -6.23
CA ASN A 3 -7.61 -3.22 -6.08
C ASN A 3 -8.11 -4.17 -4.98
N GLU A 4 -7.33 -5.19 -4.67
CA GLU A 4 -7.62 -6.27 -3.75
C GLU A 4 -7.31 -5.91 -2.29
N ILE A 5 -6.89 -4.65 -2.03
CA ILE A 5 -6.67 -4.17 -0.67
C ILE A 5 -7.98 -3.62 -0.11
N GLU A 6 -8.41 -4.20 0.99
CA GLU A 6 -9.59 -3.77 1.74
C GLU A 6 -9.19 -3.47 3.18
N ALA A 7 -9.67 -2.35 3.74
CA ALA A 7 -9.37 -1.92 5.10
C ALA A 7 -7.86 -1.99 5.48
N GLY A 8 -6.98 -1.66 4.54
CA GLY A 8 -5.54 -1.63 4.75
C GLY A 8 -4.87 -3.01 4.83
N ARG A 9 -5.54 -4.07 4.36
CA ARG A 9 -4.99 -5.42 4.29
C ARG A 9 -5.25 -6.11 2.95
N LEU A 10 -4.45 -7.13 2.65
CA LEU A 10 -4.58 -8.04 1.53
C LEU A 10 -4.76 -9.46 2.07
N GLU A 11 -5.90 -10.08 1.79
CA GLU A 11 -6.21 -11.45 2.21
C GLU A 11 -5.80 -12.43 1.09
N LEU A 12 -4.70 -13.18 1.27
CA LEU A 12 -4.16 -14.06 0.23
C LEU A 12 -5.13 -15.18 -0.17
N GLU A 13 -5.89 -15.71 0.78
CA GLU A 13 -6.88 -16.77 0.54
C GLU A 13 -8.12 -16.26 -0.23
N ALA A 14 -8.37 -14.95 -0.21
CA ALA A 14 -9.46 -14.32 -0.95
C ALA A 14 -9.07 -13.95 -2.40
N LEU A 15 -7.79 -14.11 -2.77
CA LEU A 15 -7.32 -13.80 -4.11
C LEU A 15 -7.87 -14.83 -5.12
N ALA A 16 -8.91 -14.44 -5.84
CA ALA A 16 -9.47 -15.23 -6.93
C ALA A 16 -8.52 -15.34 -8.16
N SER A 17 -7.50 -14.47 -8.24
CA SER A 17 -6.54 -14.43 -9.34
C SER A 17 -5.17 -13.87 -8.90
N LYS A 18 -4.27 -13.71 -9.87
CA LYS A 18 -2.98 -13.03 -9.69
C LYS A 18 -3.18 -11.61 -9.15
N LEU A 19 -2.22 -11.16 -8.33
CA LEU A 19 -2.19 -9.79 -7.80
C LEU A 19 -1.48 -8.86 -8.78
N TYR A 20 -2.10 -7.72 -9.08
CA TYR A 20 -1.53 -6.71 -9.96
C TYR A 20 -1.36 -5.36 -9.28
N VAL A 21 -0.20 -4.74 -9.48
CA VAL A 21 0.00 -3.32 -9.15
C VAL A 21 -0.21 -2.48 -10.40
N HIS A 22 -1.29 -1.71 -10.42
CA HIS A 22 -1.66 -0.83 -11.51
C HIS A 22 -0.96 0.52 -11.41
N ILE A 23 -0.43 1.01 -12.52
CA ILE A 23 0.17 2.33 -12.64
C ILE A 23 -0.87 3.27 -13.26
N PRO A 24 -1.21 4.41 -12.63
CA PRO A 24 -2.18 5.35 -13.19
C PRO A 24 -1.75 5.82 -14.59
N SER A 25 -2.60 5.62 -15.60
CA SER A 25 -2.29 5.98 -16.99
C SER A 25 -2.00 7.48 -17.16
N GLY A 26 -2.64 8.35 -16.37
CA GLY A 26 -2.37 9.79 -16.36
C GLY A 26 -1.02 10.19 -15.74
N ALA A 27 -0.29 9.28 -15.10
CA ALA A 27 1.02 9.58 -14.51
C ALA A 27 2.17 9.43 -15.51
N THR A 28 2.00 8.60 -16.54
CA THR A 28 3.07 8.19 -17.46
C THR A 28 3.03 8.96 -18.77
N LEU A 29 4.19 9.06 -19.42
CA LEU A 29 4.35 9.58 -20.78
C LEU A 29 5.19 8.59 -21.60
N VAL A 30 5.03 8.62 -22.92
CA VAL A 30 5.89 7.85 -23.84
C VAL A 30 7.35 8.19 -23.60
N GLY A 31 8.18 7.17 -23.42
CA GLY A 31 9.61 7.29 -23.12
C GLY A 31 9.95 7.22 -21.63
N ASP A 32 8.96 7.19 -20.73
CA ASP A 32 9.21 6.93 -19.32
C ASP A 32 9.73 5.51 -19.09
N MET A 33 10.55 5.36 -18.05
CA MET A 33 10.82 4.06 -17.43
C MET A 33 10.13 4.01 -16.08
N VAL A 34 9.14 3.14 -15.94
CA VAL A 34 8.52 2.86 -14.65
C VAL A 34 9.38 1.84 -13.91
N THR A 35 9.64 2.05 -12.63
CA THR A 35 10.20 1.03 -11.73
C THR A 35 9.26 0.83 -10.56
N LEU A 36 8.73 -0.37 -10.42
CA LEU A 36 7.94 -0.77 -9.25
C LEU A 36 8.86 -1.24 -8.13
N TYR A 37 8.50 -0.87 -6.90
CA TYR A 37 9.13 -1.33 -5.68
C TYR A 37 8.07 -1.92 -4.75
N TRP A 38 8.22 -3.19 -4.44
CA TRP A 38 7.55 -3.88 -3.34
C TRP A 38 8.60 -4.19 -2.29
N VAL A 39 8.47 -3.60 -1.13
CA VAL A 39 9.42 -3.72 -0.03
C VAL A 39 8.75 -4.53 1.08
N GLY A 40 9.28 -5.73 1.31
CA GLY A 40 8.76 -6.68 2.29
C GLY A 40 9.88 -7.35 3.09
N ALA A 41 9.67 -8.59 3.50
CA ALA A 41 10.58 -9.34 4.36
C ALA A 41 11.87 -9.76 3.61
N GLY A 42 12.93 -8.98 3.80
CA GLY A 42 14.23 -9.26 3.21
C GLY A 42 14.18 -9.30 1.68
N GLU A 43 15.13 -10.02 1.08
CA GLU A 43 15.23 -10.14 -0.37
C GLU A 43 14.05 -10.94 -0.97
N LEU A 44 13.71 -12.09 -0.37
CA LEU A 44 12.66 -12.98 -0.89
C LEU A 44 11.24 -12.40 -0.78
N GLY A 45 11.01 -11.52 0.20
CA GLY A 45 9.76 -10.77 0.35
C GLY A 45 9.76 -9.45 -0.40
N SER A 46 10.83 -9.10 -1.11
CA SER A 46 10.91 -7.87 -1.90
C SER A 46 10.81 -8.18 -3.40
N PHE A 47 10.22 -7.26 -4.14
CA PHE A 47 10.11 -7.35 -5.60
C PHE A 47 10.41 -6.00 -6.23
N ARG A 48 11.15 -6.04 -7.33
CA ARG A 48 11.46 -4.87 -8.13
C ARG A 48 11.43 -5.24 -9.59
N ASP A 49 10.71 -4.46 -10.38
CA ASP A 49 10.65 -4.66 -11.81
C ASP A 49 10.54 -3.31 -12.54
N ARG A 50 10.87 -3.31 -13.82
CA ARG A 50 10.91 -2.13 -14.67
C ARG A 50 10.12 -2.34 -15.94
N PHE A 51 9.40 -1.31 -16.35
CA PHE A 51 8.59 -1.36 -17.56
C PHE A 51 8.76 -0.08 -18.38
N PRO A 52 9.21 -0.17 -19.65
CA PRO A 52 9.30 0.98 -20.53
C PRO A 52 7.93 1.39 -21.06
N VAL A 53 7.63 2.67 -20.98
CA VAL A 53 6.41 3.26 -21.53
C VAL A 53 6.66 3.62 -23.00
N SER A 54 5.83 3.08 -23.88
CA SER A 54 5.91 3.26 -25.32
C SER A 54 4.58 3.80 -25.86
N ALA A 55 4.57 4.29 -27.10
CA ALA A 55 3.34 4.74 -27.75
C ALA A 55 2.26 3.65 -27.82
N ARG A 56 2.64 2.36 -27.74
CA ARG A 56 1.69 1.23 -27.77
C ARG A 56 1.00 0.96 -26.43
N ASN A 57 1.59 1.37 -25.31
CA ASN A 57 1.13 0.99 -23.98
C ASN A 57 0.80 2.18 -23.05
N VAL A 58 1.11 3.42 -23.45
CA VAL A 58 0.90 4.62 -22.61
C VAL A 58 -0.57 4.81 -22.20
N ASN A 59 -1.51 4.43 -23.07
CA ASN A 59 -2.95 4.52 -22.80
C ASN A 59 -3.55 3.19 -22.31
N ALA A 60 -2.74 2.15 -22.17
CA ALA A 60 -3.19 0.86 -21.68
C ALA A 60 -3.15 0.80 -20.15
N ASP A 61 -3.81 -0.22 -19.59
CA ASP A 61 -3.70 -0.56 -18.17
C ASP A 61 -2.31 -1.16 -17.88
N LEU A 62 -1.34 -0.30 -17.60
CA LEU A 62 0.02 -0.70 -17.26
C LEU A 62 0.01 -1.27 -15.84
N LYS A 63 0.39 -2.54 -15.71
CA LYS A 63 0.40 -3.26 -14.45
C LYS A 63 1.57 -4.22 -14.32
N PHE A 64 1.96 -4.48 -13.09
CA PHE A 64 2.97 -5.47 -12.73
C PHE A 64 2.31 -6.62 -11.97
N GLU A 65 2.59 -7.84 -12.40
CA GLU A 65 2.20 -9.03 -11.66
C GLU A 65 3.13 -9.24 -10.47
N ILE A 66 2.56 -9.46 -9.28
CA ILE A 66 3.35 -9.83 -8.10
C ILE A 66 3.33 -11.35 -7.95
N ASN A 67 4.52 -11.94 -7.95
CA ASN A 67 4.68 -13.38 -7.82
C ASN A 67 4.11 -13.87 -6.47
N ASN A 68 3.37 -14.98 -6.51
CA ASN A 68 2.80 -15.57 -5.30
C ASN A 68 3.87 -15.92 -4.26
N SER A 69 5.08 -16.32 -4.69
CA SER A 69 6.20 -16.58 -3.77
C SER A 69 6.58 -15.36 -2.92
N VAL A 70 6.55 -14.15 -3.51
CA VAL A 70 6.81 -12.89 -2.78
C VAL A 70 5.69 -12.62 -1.79
N LEU A 71 4.43 -12.89 -2.17
CA LEU A 71 3.27 -12.71 -1.29
C LEU A 71 3.34 -13.63 -0.07
N GLN A 72 3.62 -14.91 -0.28
CA GLN A 72 3.67 -15.92 0.78
C GLN A 72 4.79 -15.63 1.80
N VAL A 73 5.96 -15.17 1.36
CA VAL A 73 7.05 -14.77 2.27
C VAL A 73 6.65 -13.58 3.16
N ASN A 74 5.72 -12.74 2.69
CA ASN A 74 5.22 -11.60 3.43
C ASN A 74 3.94 -11.89 4.24
N ALA A 75 3.48 -13.14 4.32
CA ALA A 75 2.31 -13.48 5.13
C ALA A 75 2.48 -12.99 6.58
N ARG A 76 1.41 -12.37 7.10
CA ARG A 76 1.29 -11.74 8.42
C ARG A 76 2.28 -10.60 8.65
N ARG A 77 2.54 -9.78 7.64
CA ARG A 77 3.47 -8.63 7.72
C ARG A 77 2.91 -7.39 7.02
N LEU A 78 3.42 -6.24 7.45
CA LEU A 78 3.29 -5.00 6.69
C LEU A 78 4.26 -4.99 5.50
N VAL A 79 3.75 -4.61 4.34
CA VAL A 79 4.54 -4.35 3.14
C VAL A 79 4.37 -2.91 2.69
N LYS A 80 5.34 -2.45 1.90
CA LYS A 80 5.34 -1.10 1.35
C LYS A 80 5.52 -1.13 -0.16
N VAL A 81 4.61 -0.51 -0.89
CA VAL A 81 4.58 -0.49 -2.35
C VAL A 81 4.60 0.94 -2.87
N TYR A 82 5.48 1.22 -3.82
CA TYR A 82 5.54 2.50 -4.53
C TYR A 82 6.21 2.29 -5.89
N TYR A 83 6.11 3.28 -6.77
CA TYR A 83 6.84 3.26 -8.04
C TYR A 83 7.58 4.58 -8.26
N THR A 84 8.55 4.54 -9.16
CA THR A 84 9.22 5.72 -9.70
C THR A 84 9.08 5.78 -11.20
N LEU A 85 9.00 6.99 -11.75
CA LEU A 85 9.11 7.26 -13.17
C LEU A 85 10.44 7.96 -13.42
N THR A 86 11.30 7.36 -14.24
CA THR A 86 12.46 8.06 -14.79
C THR A 86 12.05 8.65 -16.13
N ARG A 87 12.09 9.98 -16.25
CA ARG A 87 11.69 10.75 -17.43
C ARG A 87 12.84 11.58 -17.95
N LEU A 88 13.05 11.60 -19.26
CA LEU A 88 13.96 12.53 -19.92
C LEU A 88 13.25 13.84 -20.24
N ILE A 89 13.75 14.94 -19.69
CA ILE A 89 13.25 16.30 -19.94
C ILE A 89 14.44 17.13 -20.40
N ASN A 90 14.40 17.62 -21.64
CA ASN A 90 15.47 18.42 -22.26
C ASN A 90 16.87 17.78 -22.12
N GLY A 91 16.96 16.47 -22.36
CA GLY A 91 18.20 15.70 -22.26
C GLY A 91 18.65 15.33 -20.84
N ARG A 92 17.89 15.71 -19.80
CA ARG A 92 18.19 15.38 -18.40
C ARG A 92 17.18 14.38 -17.83
N SER A 93 17.69 13.37 -17.12
CA SER A 93 16.85 12.44 -16.38
C SER A 93 16.32 13.06 -15.08
N VAL A 94 15.01 13.01 -14.90
CA VAL A 94 14.28 13.37 -13.68
C VAL A 94 13.58 12.13 -13.14
N VAL A 95 13.60 11.95 -11.83
CA VAL A 95 12.90 10.85 -11.15
C VAL A 95 11.70 11.41 -10.39
N LEU A 96 10.51 10.92 -10.71
CA LEU A 96 9.27 11.21 -10.00
C LEU A 96 8.90 9.98 -9.16
N ARG A 97 8.51 10.18 -7.89
CA ARG A 97 8.16 9.09 -6.97
C ARG A 97 6.68 9.17 -6.60
N SER A 98 5.98 8.04 -6.62
CA SER A 98 4.61 7.96 -6.11
C SER A 98 4.58 8.07 -4.57
N PRO A 99 3.42 8.38 -3.97
CA PRO A 99 3.18 8.07 -2.57
C PRO A 99 3.43 6.59 -2.26
N GLU A 100 3.72 6.29 -1.00
CA GLU A 100 3.91 4.93 -0.50
C GLU A 100 2.57 4.36 -0.04
N LEU A 101 2.22 3.18 -0.55
CA LEU A 101 1.09 2.39 -0.08
C LEU A 101 1.60 1.35 0.91
N MET A 102 1.11 1.41 2.14
CA MET A 102 1.42 0.43 3.18
C MET A 102 0.15 -0.36 3.52
N PHE A 103 0.28 -1.68 3.63
CA PHE A 103 -0.82 -2.57 3.98
C PHE A 103 -0.31 -3.87 4.59
N PHE A 104 -1.16 -4.53 5.36
CA PHE A 104 -0.88 -5.82 5.98
C PHE A 104 -1.25 -6.97 5.03
N ILE A 105 -0.49 -8.06 5.02
CA ILE A 105 -0.84 -9.27 4.27
C ILE A 105 -1.30 -10.33 5.26
N GLY A 106 -2.57 -10.70 5.21
CA GLY A 106 -3.21 -11.59 6.16
C GLY A 106 -4.65 -11.20 6.41
N ASN A 107 -5.34 -12.00 7.23
CA ASN A 107 -6.74 -11.75 7.57
C ASN A 107 -6.88 -10.70 8.69
N ALA A 108 -8.13 -10.31 8.98
CA ALA A 108 -8.44 -9.31 10.01
C ALA A 108 -7.90 -9.68 11.40
N GLN A 109 -8.07 -10.93 11.84
CA GLN A 109 -7.58 -11.38 13.14
C GLN A 109 -6.05 -11.30 13.25
N GLU A 110 -5.34 -11.66 12.18
CA GLU A 110 -3.89 -11.55 12.12
C GLU A 110 -3.42 -10.09 12.10
N GLN A 111 -4.16 -9.20 11.46
CA GLN A 111 -3.89 -7.76 11.44
C GLN A 111 -4.06 -7.15 12.84
N ASP A 112 -5.13 -7.51 13.54
CA ASP A 112 -5.39 -7.06 14.91
C ASP A 112 -4.32 -7.58 15.87
N ALA A 113 -3.98 -8.86 15.79
CA ALA A 113 -2.89 -9.44 16.59
C ALA A 113 -1.53 -8.79 16.30
N PHE A 114 -1.25 -8.44 15.03
CA PHE A 114 -0.05 -7.72 14.66
C PHE A 114 -0.01 -6.31 15.28
N ALA A 115 -1.14 -5.59 15.25
CA ALA A 115 -1.26 -4.28 15.87
C ALA A 115 -1.06 -4.32 17.39
N GLU A 116 -1.70 -5.27 18.07
CA GLU A 116 -1.58 -5.47 19.52
C GLU A 116 -0.17 -5.85 19.97
N SER A 117 0.62 -6.47 19.09
CA SER A 117 2.02 -6.87 19.38
C SER A 117 3.00 -5.70 19.53
N GLY A 118 2.53 -4.44 19.46
CA GLY A 118 3.32 -3.26 19.81
C GLY A 118 3.98 -2.55 18.62
N TRP A 119 3.49 -2.75 17.39
CA TRP A 119 3.87 -1.89 16.27
C TRP A 119 3.16 -0.54 16.36
N HIS A 120 3.85 0.48 16.88
CA HIS A 120 3.37 1.88 16.92
C HIS A 120 3.42 2.58 15.54
N GLY A 121 2.88 1.95 14.49
CA GLY A 121 2.74 2.55 13.15
C GLY A 121 1.29 2.99 12.90
N CYS A 122 1.06 4.24 12.48
CA CYS A 122 -0.27 4.89 12.41
C CYS A 122 -1.35 3.93 11.87
N HIS A 123 -2.30 3.56 12.74
CA HIS A 123 -3.52 2.87 12.37
C HIS A 123 -4.42 3.83 11.56
N PRO A 124 -4.91 3.44 10.38
CA PRO A 124 -6.12 4.07 9.84
C PRO A 124 -7.25 3.69 10.80
N SER A 125 -7.85 4.69 11.44
CA SER A 125 -8.95 4.52 12.38
C SER A 125 -10.09 3.77 11.67
N VAL A 126 -10.29 2.50 12.01
CA VAL A 126 -11.52 1.80 11.66
C VAL A 126 -12.60 2.36 12.58
N THR A 127 -13.34 3.35 12.09
CA THR A 127 -14.56 3.81 12.75
C THR A 127 -15.61 2.71 12.70
N GLY A 128 -16.06 2.25 13.88
CA GLY A 128 -17.15 1.29 14.08
C GLY A 128 -16.62 -0.14 14.16
N THR A 129 -16.54 -0.79 15.31
CA THR A 129 -17.67 -1.08 16.21
C THR A 129 -17.07 -1.48 17.56
N GLU A 130 -17.15 -0.61 18.57
CA GLU A 130 -16.72 -0.95 19.93
C GLU A 130 -17.76 -1.86 20.60
N TRP A 131 -17.26 -2.99 21.10
CA TRP A 131 -17.97 -3.88 22.00
C TRP A 131 -18.35 -3.13 23.29
N LEU A 132 -19.63 -3.19 23.65
CA LEU A 132 -20.18 -2.61 24.86
C LEU A 132 -19.61 -3.32 26.10
N ALA A 133 -18.78 -2.61 26.87
CA ALA A 133 -18.66 -2.80 28.31
C ALA A 133 -18.95 -1.45 28.99
N GLY A 134 -19.85 -1.48 29.97
CA GLY A 134 -20.56 -0.29 30.45
C GLY A 134 -19.72 0.70 31.25
N HIS A 135 -20.06 1.99 31.13
CA HIS A 135 -20.55 2.86 32.21
C HIS A 135 -20.79 4.29 31.63
N HIS A 136 -22.07 4.72 31.65
CA HIS A 136 -22.57 6.10 31.72
C HIS A 136 -21.67 7.30 31.27
N LEU A 137 -21.97 7.93 30.12
CA LEU A 137 -22.75 9.19 29.99
C LEU A 137 -22.52 9.93 28.65
N ASP A 138 -23.67 10.30 28.06
CA ASP A 138 -23.99 11.44 27.19
C ASP A 138 -23.46 11.54 25.74
N ARG A 139 -24.42 11.73 24.83
CA ARG A 139 -24.22 11.93 23.39
C ARG A 139 -24.00 13.42 23.10
N ARG A 140 -22.93 13.77 22.39
CA ARG A 140 -23.00 14.85 21.38
C ARG A 140 -22.14 14.51 20.16
N PHE A 141 -22.79 14.59 19.01
CA PHE A 141 -22.21 14.46 17.68
C PHE A 141 -21.16 15.55 17.41
N GLY A 142 -20.07 15.16 16.74
CA GLY A 142 -19.08 16.05 16.16
C GLY A 142 -18.29 15.29 15.09
N ASN A 143 -18.76 15.38 13.85
CA ASN A 143 -18.11 14.82 12.67
C ASN A 143 -16.82 15.61 12.37
N ALA A 144 -15.66 14.97 12.41
CA ALA A 144 -14.44 15.45 11.76
C ALA A 144 -13.46 14.29 11.59
N GLY A 145 -13.40 13.73 10.37
CA GLY A 145 -12.31 12.87 9.96
C GLY A 145 -11.02 13.68 9.88
N SER A 146 -10.10 13.43 10.80
CA SER A 146 -8.71 13.88 10.73
C SER A 146 -7.83 12.81 11.35
N ALA A 147 -7.02 12.13 10.53
CA ALA A 147 -5.93 11.31 11.01
C ALA A 147 -4.90 12.22 11.69
N PHE A 148 -4.83 12.15 13.02
CA PHE A 148 -3.90 12.94 13.82
C PHE A 148 -2.76 12.02 14.29
N CYS A 149 -1.63 12.00 13.57
CA CYS A 149 -0.41 11.37 14.09
C CYS A 149 0.23 12.37 15.08
N LEU A 150 0.22 12.06 16.38
CA LEU A 150 0.96 12.80 17.40
C LEU A 150 2.46 12.55 17.21
N HIS A 151 3.23 13.62 16.94
CA HIS A 151 4.68 13.58 17.06
C HIS A 151 5.06 13.45 18.55
N ALA A 152 5.78 12.40 18.91
CA ALA A 152 6.46 12.32 20.19
C ALA A 152 7.57 13.39 20.23
N GLY A 153 7.25 14.55 20.83
CA GLY A 153 8.24 15.51 21.28
C GLY A 153 8.92 14.94 22.52
N GLY A 154 10.20 14.61 22.41
CA GLY A 154 10.99 14.14 23.53
C GLY A 154 11.24 15.22 24.58
N ARG A 155 11.21 14.81 25.85
CA ARG A 155 12.33 14.91 26.78
C ARG A 155 12.11 14.01 27.97
#